data_AF-A0A542AXC4-F1
#
_entry.id   AF-A0A542AXC4-F1
#
_cell.length_a   1.000
_cell.length_b   1.000
_cell.length_c   1.000
_cell.angle_alpha   90.00
_cell.angle_beta   90.00
_cell.angle_gamma   90.00
#
_symmetry.space_group_name_H-M   'P 1'
#
loop_
_entity.id
_entity.type
_entity.pdbx_description
1 polymer ?
#
loop_
_entity_poly.entity_id
_entity_poly.type
_entity_poly.pdbx_seq_one_letter_code
_entity_poly.pdbx_strand_id
1 'polypeptide(L)'
;MKEFVLIFGGIMGALSVILGAFGAHALKKTFNDDQLKSFETGVKYQMYHAIILIITGIVFPFTQTGQQLTAWFFMIGILLFSFSIYGLTYGSSINKKLKILGPVTPLGGLFLILGWIFFTINITEIAVYLNN
;
A
#
# COMPACT_ATOMS: atom_id res chain seq x y z
N MET A 1 14.21 10.26 -7.95
CA MET A 1 13.35 9.14 -7.52
C MET A 1 13.29 8.98 -6.02
N LYS A 2 14.43 8.98 -5.31
CA LYS A 2 14.50 8.86 -3.84
C LYS A 2 13.53 9.79 -3.09
N GLU A 3 13.63 11.09 -3.29
CA GLU A 3 12.77 12.09 -2.63
C GLU A 3 11.28 11.81 -2.87
N PHE A 4 10.92 11.52 -4.12
CA PHE A 4 9.56 11.18 -4.49
C PHE A 4 9.04 9.94 -3.75
N VAL A 5 9.84 8.88 -3.66
CA VAL A 5 9.49 7.65 -2.93
C VAL A 5 9.30 7.91 -1.43
N LEU A 6 10.19 8.72 -0.83
CA LEU A 6 10.09 9.11 0.58
C LEU A 6 8.83 9.94 0.86
N ILE A 7 8.56 10.94 0.02
CA ILE A 7 7.37 11.79 0.13
C ILE A 7 6.11 10.95 -0.04
N PHE A 8 6.06 10.08 -1.05
CA PHE A 8 4.90 9.22 -1.29
C PHE A 8 4.66 8.26 -0.11
N GLY A 9 5.72 7.62 0.40
CA GLY A 9 5.64 6.76 1.58
C GLY A 9 5.12 7.50 2.81
N GLY A 10 5.66 8.71 3.08
CA GLY A 10 5.19 9.56 4.18
C GLY A 10 3.72 9.95 4.05
N ILE A 11 3.28 10.38 2.86
CA ILE A 11 1.88 10.73 2.58
C ILE A 11 0.97 9.51 2.75
N MET A 12 1.34 8.35 2.20
CA MET A 12 0.56 7.12 2.34
C MET A 12 0.46 6.66 3.80
N GLY A 13 1.54 6.82 4.58
CA GLY A 13 1.53 6.54 6.02
C GLY A 13 0.56 7.45 6.77
N ALA A 14 0.68 8.77 6.56
CA ALA A 14 -0.22 9.75 7.16
C ALA A 14 -1.70 9.50 6.79
N LEU A 15 -1.98 9.25 5.52
CA LEU A 15 -3.33 8.92 5.05
C LEU A 15 -3.86 7.63 5.69
N SER A 16 -3.01 6.62 5.90
CA SER A 16 -3.44 5.38 6.55
C SER A 16 -3.82 5.62 8.00
N VAL A 17 -3.10 6.47 8.73
CA VAL A 17 -3.49 6.88 10.10
C VAL A 17 -4.85 7.59 10.09
N ILE A 18 -5.04 8.55 9.18
CA ILE A 18 -6.31 9.30 9.04
C ILE A 18 -7.47 8.34 8.75
N LEU A 19 -7.29 7.46 7.76
CA LEU A 19 -8.33 6.51 7.35
C LEU A 19 -8.59 5.46 8.43
N GLY A 20 -7.56 4.97 9.13
CA GLY A 20 -7.70 4.06 10.26
C GLY A 20 -8.51 4.67 11.41
N ALA A 21 -8.19 5.91 11.80
CA ALA A 21 -8.95 6.63 12.82
C ALA A 21 -10.41 6.87 12.37
N PHE A 22 -10.60 7.25 11.10
CA PHE A 22 -11.93 7.43 10.50
C PHE A 22 -12.74 6.13 10.50
N GLY A 23 -12.13 5.00 10.15
CA GLY A 23 -12.74 3.67 10.21
C GLY A 23 -13.23 3.33 11.61
N ALA A 24 -12.34 3.45 12.60
CA ALA A 24 -12.61 3.05 13.98
C ALA A 24 -13.68 3.91 14.68
N HIS A 25 -13.76 5.20 14.37
CA HIS A 25 -14.64 6.14 15.08
C HIS A 25 -15.91 6.52 14.29
N ALA A 26 -15.78 6.77 12.99
CA ALA A 26 -16.88 7.27 12.17
C ALA A 26 -17.62 6.13 11.45
N LEU A 27 -16.88 5.23 10.78
CA LEU A 27 -17.49 4.20 9.94
C LEU A 27 -18.07 3.03 10.73
N LYS A 28 -17.61 2.77 11.96
CA LYS A 28 -18.16 1.72 12.84
C LYS A 28 -19.68 1.83 13.10
N LYS A 29 -20.26 3.03 12.95
CA LYS A 29 -21.71 3.26 13.12
C LYS A 29 -22.53 2.93 11.86
N THR A 30 -21.89 2.90 10.70
CA THR A 30 -22.56 2.76 9.40
C THR A 30 -22.18 1.49 8.66
N PHE A 31 -21.00 0.93 8.93
CA PHE A 31 -20.51 -0.30 8.34
C PHE A 31 -20.94 -1.49 9.20
N ASN A 32 -21.25 -2.60 8.55
CA ASN A 32 -21.31 -3.90 9.23
C ASN A 32 -19.89 -4.44 9.49
N ASP A 33 -19.81 -5.53 10.26
CA ASP A 33 -18.52 -6.10 10.70
C ASP A 33 -17.63 -6.50 9.51
N ASP A 34 -18.18 -7.09 8.45
CA ASP A 34 -17.42 -7.50 7.26
C ASP A 34 -16.89 -6.29 6.48
N GLN A 35 -17.69 -5.24 6.34
CA GLN A 35 -17.30 -3.99 5.70
C GLN A 35 -16.18 -3.30 6.48
N LEU A 36 -16.30 -3.24 7.82
CA LEU A 36 -15.30 -2.63 8.68
C LEU A 36 -13.98 -3.41 8.62
N LYS A 37 -14.04 -4.73 8.75
CA LYS A 37 -12.87 -5.62 8.65
C LYS A 37 -12.16 -5.50 7.30
N SER A 38 -12.93 -5.42 6.22
CA SER A 38 -12.37 -5.23 4.87
C SER A 38 -11.71 -3.86 4.75
N PHE A 39 -12.36 -2.79 5.24
CA PHE A 39 -11.80 -1.44 5.23
C PHE A 39 -10.49 -1.37 6.03
N GLU A 40 -10.46 -1.96 7.23
CA GLU A 40 -9.25 -2.07 8.06
C GLU A 40 -8.13 -2.87 7.37
N THR A 41 -8.48 -3.88 6.57
CA THR A 41 -7.50 -4.60 5.74
C THR A 41 -6.84 -3.66 4.73
N GLY A 42 -7.61 -2.80 4.06
CA GLY A 42 -7.07 -1.76 3.19
C GLY A 42 -6.12 -0.81 3.93
N VAL A 43 -6.51 -0.34 5.11
CA VAL A 43 -5.70 0.55 5.96
C VAL A 43 -4.38 -0.09 6.34
N LYS A 44 -4.43 -1.35 6.78
CA LYS A 44 -3.26 -2.13 7.21
C LYS A 44 -2.27 -2.33 6.07
N TYR A 45 -2.75 -2.74 4.89
CA TYR A 45 -1.89 -2.93 3.72
C TYR A 45 -1.31 -1.59 3.25
N GLN A 46 -2.08 -0.49 3.27
CA GLN A 46 -1.53 0.84 2.97
C GLN A 46 -0.38 1.21 3.93
N MET A 47 -0.55 1.02 5.24
CA MET A 47 0.48 1.36 6.23
C MET A 47 1.76 0.56 6.03
N TYR A 48 1.64 -0.77 5.88
CA TYR A 48 2.81 -1.65 5.74
C TYR A 48 3.65 -1.28 4.53
N HIS A 49 3.01 -1.01 3.39
CA HIS A 49 3.74 -0.66 2.17
C HIS A 49 4.16 0.82 2.14
N ALA A 50 3.52 1.70 2.89
CA ALA A 50 4.03 3.05 3.14
C ALA A 50 5.37 3.01 3.89
N ILE A 51 5.44 2.23 4.97
CA ILE A 51 6.68 2.03 5.74
C ILE A 51 7.76 1.40 4.85
N ILE A 52 7.41 0.37 4.06
CA ILE A 52 8.40 -0.25 3.18
C ILE A 52 8.89 0.68 2.08
N LEU A 53 8.05 1.60 1.57
CA LEU A 53 8.47 2.64 0.63
C LEU A 53 9.46 3.62 1.28
N ILE A 54 9.23 4.01 2.54
CA ILE A 54 10.19 4.86 3.27
C ILE A 54 11.53 4.13 3.41
N ILE A 55 11.52 2.85 3.81
CA ILE A 55 12.73 2.01 3.89
C ILE A 55 13.42 1.90 2.53
N THR A 56 12.66 1.63 1.47
CA THR A 56 13.15 1.58 0.07
C THR A 56 13.82 2.90 -0.31
N GLY A 57 13.23 4.04 0.04
CA GLY A 57 13.76 5.37 -0.21
C GLY A 57 15.04 5.68 0.55
N ILE A 58 15.15 5.21 1.79
CA ILE A 58 16.37 5.36 2.61
C ILE A 58 17.50 4.50 2.04
N VAL A 59 17.20 3.23 1.77
CA VAL A 59 18.20 2.20 1.52
C VAL A 59 18.68 2.17 0.07
N PHE A 60 17.79 2.34 -0.91
CA PHE A 60 18.19 2.22 -2.32
C PHE A 60 18.71 3.54 -2.91
N PRO A 61 19.80 3.50 -3.71
CA PRO A 61 20.27 4.66 -4.47
C PRO A 61 19.44 4.91 -5.74
N PHE A 62 18.62 3.95 -6.18
CA PHE A 62 17.81 3.96 -7.41
C PHE A 62 18.63 4.03 -8.71
N THR A 63 19.83 3.46 -8.71
CA THR A 63 20.71 3.39 -9.89
C THR A 63 20.38 2.21 -10.81
N GLN A 64 19.71 1.19 -10.28
CA GLN A 64 19.32 -0.01 -11.03
C GLN A 64 17.82 -0.06 -11.29
N THR A 65 17.43 -0.60 -12.44
CA THR A 65 16.01 -0.75 -12.83
C THR A 65 15.21 -1.55 -11.80
N GLY A 66 15.79 -2.57 -11.17
CA GLY A 66 15.12 -3.37 -10.14
C GLY A 66 14.69 -2.55 -8.91
N GLN A 67 15.52 -1.59 -8.48
CA GLN A 67 15.22 -0.69 -7.37
C GLN A 67 14.06 0.26 -7.72
N GLN A 68 14.05 0.76 -8.96
CA GLN A 68 12.98 1.63 -9.46
C GLN A 68 11.66 0.85 -9.56
N LEU A 69 11.70 -0.38 -10.10
CA LEU A 69 10.55 -1.27 -10.18
C LEU A 69 9.98 -1.61 -8.80
N THR A 70 10.85 -1.86 -7.80
CA THR A 70 10.43 -2.07 -6.40
C THR A 70 9.50 -0.95 -5.92
N ALA A 71 9.93 0.30 -6.09
CA ALA A 71 9.13 1.45 -5.68
C ALA A 71 7.83 1.59 -6.47
N TRP A 72 7.89 1.44 -7.80
CA TRP A 72 6.68 1.54 -8.64
C TRP A 72 5.65 0.46 -8.30
N PHE A 73 6.09 -0.78 -8.09
CA PHE A 73 5.20 -1.87 -7.72
C PHE A 73 4.49 -1.62 -6.39
N PHE A 74 5.19 -1.12 -5.36
CA PHE A 74 4.53 -0.73 -4.12
C PHE A 74 3.60 0.46 -4.27
N MET A 75 4.01 1.54 -4.95
CA MET A 75 3.17 2.72 -5.12
C MET A 75 1.88 2.40 -5.88
N ILE A 76 1.99 1.73 -7.02
CA ILE A 76 0.82 1.31 -7.82
C ILE A 76 -0.01 0.27 -7.04
N GLY A 77 0.66 -0.69 -6.40
CA GLY A 77 -0.01 -1.71 -5.59
C GLY A 77 -0.83 -1.12 -4.44
N ILE A 78 -0.34 -0.11 -3.73
CA ILE A 78 -1.09 0.60 -2.68
C ILE A 78 -2.36 1.22 -3.25
N LEU A 79 -2.23 1.96 -4.36
CA LEU A 79 -3.35 2.66 -4.99
C LEU A 79 -4.41 1.65 -5.49
N LEU A 80 -3.99 0.59 -6.17
CA LEU A 80 -4.92 -0.39 -6.70
C LEU A 80 -5.51 -1.30 -5.61
N PHE A 81 -4.73 -1.71 -4.60
CA PHE A 81 -5.21 -2.63 -3.58
C PHE A 81 -6.03 -1.92 -2.51
N SER A 82 -5.45 -0.91 -1.84
CA SER A 82 -6.04 -0.33 -0.64
C SER A 82 -7.19 0.61 -0.98
N PHE A 83 -7.01 1.49 -1.98
CA PHE A 83 -8.06 2.44 -2.35
C PHE A 83 -9.23 1.77 -3.08
N SER A 84 -9.02 0.65 -3.78
CA SER A 84 -10.14 -0.14 -4.31
C SER A 84 -10.97 -0.76 -3.19
N ILE A 85 -10.33 -1.29 -2.14
CA ILE A 85 -11.03 -1.81 -0.96
C ILE A 85 -11.86 -0.71 -0.30
N TYR A 86 -11.31 0.49 -0.08
CA TYR A 86 -12.07 1.62 0.49
C TYR A 86 -13.30 1.97 -0.36
N GLY A 87 -13.13 2.02 -1.69
CA GLY A 87 -14.23 2.26 -2.61
C GLY A 87 -15.29 1.15 -2.54
N LEU A 88 -14.87 -0.12 -2.54
CA LEU A 88 -15.77 -1.27 -2.46
C LEU A 88 -16.58 -1.30 -1.16
N THR A 89 -15.94 -1.08 -0.01
CA THR A 89 -16.61 -1.09 1.30
C THR A 89 -17.55 0.10 1.44
N TYR A 90 -17.11 1.29 1.03
CA TYR A 90 -17.96 2.48 1.06
C TYR A 90 -19.15 2.34 0.10
N GLY A 91 -18.91 1.93 -1.14
CA GLY A 91 -19.96 1.67 -2.13
C GLY A 91 -20.97 0.64 -1.62
N SER A 92 -20.49 -0.45 -1.03
CA SER A 92 -21.35 -1.47 -0.39
C SER A 92 -22.21 -0.87 0.72
N SER A 93 -21.66 -0.02 1.59
CA SER A 93 -22.42 0.62 2.69
C SER A 93 -23.58 1.49 2.22
N ILE A 94 -23.47 2.10 1.04
CA ILE A 94 -24.52 2.92 0.43
C ILE A 94 -25.33 2.16 -0.64
N ASN A 95 -25.27 0.83 -0.65
CA ASN A 95 -25.94 -0.05 -1.61
C ASN A 95 -25.56 0.21 -3.10
N LYS A 96 -24.40 0.81 -3.36
CA LYS A 96 -23.85 1.08 -4.70
C LYS A 96 -22.75 0.10 -5.04
N LYS A 97 -23.05 -0.88 -5.89
CA LYS A 97 -22.07 -1.90 -6.33
C LYS A 97 -21.06 -1.34 -7.34
N LEU A 98 -19.84 -1.05 -6.88
CA LEU A 98 -18.73 -0.61 -7.73
C LEU A 98 -18.02 -1.80 -8.40
N LYS A 99 -18.70 -2.44 -9.37
CA LYS A 99 -18.23 -3.67 -10.03
C LYS A 99 -16.82 -3.58 -10.63
N ILE A 100 -16.43 -2.41 -11.13
CA ILE A 100 -15.11 -2.17 -11.75
C ILE A 100 -13.98 -2.34 -10.72
N LEU A 101 -14.21 -2.08 -9.44
CA LEU A 101 -13.18 -2.18 -8.41
C LEU A 101 -12.89 -3.62 -7.98
N GLY A 102 -13.81 -4.56 -8.24
CA GLY A 102 -13.64 -5.97 -7.83
C GLY A 102 -12.36 -6.61 -8.39
N PRO A 103 -12.10 -6.54 -9.71
CA PRO A 103 -10.85 -7.02 -10.30
C PRO A 103 -9.61 -6.15 -10.00
N VAL A 104 -9.80 -4.91 -9.53
CA VAL A 104 -8.69 -3.98 -9.26
C VAL A 104 -7.94 -4.38 -7.98
N THR A 105 -8.64 -4.87 -6.95
CA THR A 105 -7.99 -5.35 -5.72
C THR A 105 -6.98 -6.48 -5.98
N PRO A 106 -7.31 -7.60 -6.63
CA PRO A 106 -6.33 -8.67 -6.87
C PRO A 106 -5.17 -8.23 -7.78
N LEU A 107 -5.42 -7.33 -8.74
CA LEU A 107 -4.34 -6.74 -9.54
C LEU A 107 -3.39 -5.91 -8.64
N GLY A 108 -3.92 -5.08 -7.75
CA GLY A 108 -3.11 -4.38 -6.76
C GLY A 108 -2.31 -5.33 -5.89
N GLY A 109 -2.90 -6.46 -5.47
CA GLY A 109 -2.23 -7.50 -4.70
C GLY A 109 -1.04 -8.11 -5.46
N LEU A 110 -1.20 -8.37 -6.75
CA LEU A 110 -0.11 -8.82 -7.61
C LEU A 110 1.04 -7.79 -7.66
N PHE A 111 0.74 -6.50 -7.82
CA PHE A 111 1.74 -5.45 -7.78
C PHE A 111 2.48 -5.41 -6.42
N LEU A 112 1.76 -5.55 -5.30
CA LEU A 112 2.39 -5.62 -3.97
C LEU A 112 3.31 -6.83 -3.82
N ILE A 113 2.91 -8.00 -4.32
CA ILE A 113 3.74 -9.22 -4.34
C ILE A 113 5.02 -8.98 -5.14
N LEU A 114 4.90 -8.45 -6.36
CA LEU A 114 6.06 -8.12 -7.19
C LEU A 114 6.97 -7.09 -6.51
N GLY A 115 6.39 -6.10 -5.82
CA GLY A 115 7.14 -5.14 -5.02
C GLY A 115 8.01 -5.82 -3.96
N TRP A 116 7.44 -6.78 -3.20
CA TRP A 116 8.20 -7.54 -2.21
C TRP A 116 9.28 -8.44 -2.81
N ILE A 117 9.01 -9.09 -3.94
CA ILE A 117 10.00 -9.92 -4.65
C ILE A 117 11.18 -9.06 -5.08
N PHE A 118 10.91 -7.94 -5.74
CA PHE A 118 11.97 -7.03 -6.19
C PHE A 118 12.71 -6.40 -5.00
N PHE A 119 12.00 -5.99 -3.95
CA PHE A 119 12.64 -5.49 -2.72
C PHE A 119 13.61 -6.52 -2.15
N THR A 120 13.19 -7.79 -2.06
CA THR A 120 14.00 -8.89 -1.52
C THR A 120 15.25 -9.14 -2.37
N ILE A 121 15.14 -9.10 -3.69
CA ILE A 121 16.29 -9.27 -4.58
C ILE A 121 17.27 -8.10 -4.46
N ASN A 122 16.77 -6.86 -4.38
CA ASN A 122 17.64 -5.67 -4.36
C ASN A 122 18.25 -5.41 -2.97
N ILE A 123 17.59 -5.82 -1.89
CA ILE A 123 18.10 -5.60 -0.52
C ILE A 123 19.26 -6.53 -0.18
N THR A 124 19.35 -7.72 -0.78
CA THR A 124 20.47 -8.64 -0.55
C THR A 124 21.80 -8.09 -1.10
N GLU A 125 21.76 -7.32 -2.18
CA GLU A 125 22.95 -6.62 -2.71
C GLU A 125 23.50 -5.61 -1.70
N ILE A 126 22.63 -5.02 -0.89
CA ILE A 126 23.02 -4.07 0.16
C ILE A 126 23.51 -4.77 1.41
N ALA A 127 22.97 -5.95 1.72
CA ALA A 127 23.40 -6.74 2.89
C ALA A 127 24.91 -7.06 2.87
N VAL A 128 25.53 -7.14 1.69
CA VAL A 128 26.98 -7.32 1.53
C VAL A 128 27.77 -6.19 2.20
N TYR A 129 27.25 -4.97 2.20
CA TYR A 129 27.91 -3.80 2.79
C TYR A 129 27.61 -3.60 4.28
N LEU A 130 26.59 -4.28 4.82
CA LEU A 130 26.24 -4.21 6.25
C LEU A 130 27.09 -5.14 7.12
N ASN A 131 27.76 -6.12 6.51
CA ASN A 131 28.60 -7.11 7.19
C ASN A 131 30.08 -6.71 7.27
N ASN A 132 30.43 -5.50 6.84
CA ASN A 132 31.78 -4.91 6.92
C ASN A 132 31.77 -3.71 7.87
#